data_AF-A0A1G6LH55-F1
#
_entry.id   AF-A0A1G6LH55-F1
#
_cell.length_a   1.000
_cell.length_b   1.000
_cell.length_c   1.000
_cell.angle_alpha   90.00
_cell.angle_beta   90.00
_cell.angle_gamma   90.00
#
_symmetry.space_group_name_H-M   'P 1'
#
loop_
_entity.id
_entity.type
_entity.pdbx_description
1 polymer ?
#
loop_
_entity_poly.entity_id
_entity_poly.type
_entity_poly.pdbx_seq_one_letter_code
_entity_poly.pdbx_strand_id
1 'polypeptide(L)'
;MYYFTEYDGLDTRIRIVPEWMEYLKKNQEILRGWIQYHMIVYLQRRNPSVPGISDKLYPPQERKLEKVKKYWKLLSELAPIHEIYGENRLAPENISIDHFVPWSYVAHDEFWNLHLTTRAINSSKSNHLPEWELYFPRFAGLEYLSYQIMWKYEAVRNEFKRCAREHLNNPEIGRRLYREGLGAEEFTQKLREVVYPIYCSAKTCGFSSWEYESGEHESGEYEPGEHESGEHEPGLRPVSGDLLCPVNGCAFPEDGETLFKVAERE
;
A
#
# COMPACT_ATOMS: atom_id res chain seq x y z
N MET A 1 -5.52 39.90 5.71
CA MET A 1 -5.12 38.62 6.33
C MET A 1 -3.60 38.52 6.37
N TYR A 2 -2.91 38.54 5.24
CA TYR A 2 -1.44 38.71 5.16
C TYR A 2 -1.06 39.51 3.92
N TYR A 3 0.19 39.96 3.85
CA TYR A 3 0.79 40.56 2.66
C TYR A 3 2.26 40.14 2.53
N PHE A 4 2.77 40.08 1.30
CA PHE A 4 4.20 39.93 1.05
C PHE A 4 4.91 41.24 1.36
N THR A 5 6.10 41.17 1.92
CA THR A 5 7.02 42.30 1.95
C THR A 5 7.64 42.48 0.55
N GLU A 6 8.82 43.08 0.45
CA GLU A 6 9.57 43.06 -0.80
C GLU A 6 9.85 41.62 -1.25
N TYR A 7 9.68 41.36 -2.54
CA TYR A 7 10.00 40.09 -3.18
C TYR A 7 11.52 39.96 -3.31
N ASP A 8 12.08 38.93 -2.68
CA ASP A 8 13.54 38.71 -2.61
C ASP A 8 13.86 37.20 -2.64
N GLY A 9 13.34 36.49 -3.64
CA GLY A 9 13.55 35.04 -3.79
C GLY A 9 13.22 34.24 -2.51
N LEU A 10 14.17 33.42 -2.04
CA LEU A 10 14.05 32.62 -0.81
C LEU A 10 13.99 33.45 0.49
N ASP A 11 14.36 34.73 0.41
CA ASP A 11 14.30 35.67 1.54
C ASP A 11 13.00 36.48 1.55
N THR A 12 12.09 36.24 0.60
CA THR A 12 10.74 36.82 0.61
C THR A 12 10.04 36.53 1.93
N ARG A 13 9.57 37.59 2.59
CA ARG A 13 8.86 37.49 3.86
C ARG A 13 7.36 37.75 3.67
N ILE A 14 6.56 37.07 4.46
CA ILE A 14 5.14 37.40 4.63
C ILE A 14 4.93 38.08 5.98
N ARG A 15 4.04 39.07 6.00
CA ARG A 15 3.58 39.72 7.22
C ARG A 15 2.10 39.43 7.42
N ILE A 16 1.77 38.94 8.60
CA ILE A 16 0.39 38.63 8.99
C ILE A 16 -0.19 39.84 9.73
N VAL A 17 -1.45 40.16 9.41
CA VAL A 17 -2.19 41.23 10.08
C VAL A 17 -2.47 40.80 11.53
N PRO A 18 -2.13 41.60 12.57
CA PRO A 18 -2.19 41.18 13.98
C PRO A 18 -3.53 40.61 14.42
N GLU A 19 -4.65 41.16 13.93
CA GLU A 19 -6.01 40.71 14.24
C GLU A 19 -6.28 39.27 13.75
N TRP A 20 -5.54 38.82 12.73
CA TRP A 20 -5.60 37.44 12.24
C TRP A 20 -4.66 36.50 12.99
N MET A 21 -3.65 37.02 13.71
CA MET A 21 -2.70 36.18 14.44
C MET A 21 -3.38 35.36 15.53
N GLU A 22 -4.28 35.98 16.29
CA GLU A 22 -5.00 35.29 17.36
C GLU A 22 -5.92 34.20 16.79
N TYR A 23 -6.58 34.47 15.67
CA TYR A 23 -7.38 33.47 14.96
C TYR A 23 -6.53 32.29 14.47
N LEU A 24 -5.38 32.55 13.85
CA LEU A 24 -4.49 31.48 13.35
C LEU A 24 -3.91 30.64 14.50
N LYS A 25 -3.49 31.28 15.60
CA LYS A 25 -3.02 30.57 16.81
C LYS A 25 -4.12 29.68 17.39
N LYS A 26 -5.34 30.22 17.53
CA LYS A 26 -6.50 29.47 18.05
C LYS A 26 -6.84 28.25 17.18
N ASN A 27 -6.62 28.32 15.87
CA ASN A 27 -6.95 27.27 14.92
C ASN A 27 -5.71 26.50 14.40
N GLN A 28 -4.56 26.61 15.09
CA GLN A 28 -3.27 26.10 14.60
C GLN A 28 -3.30 24.60 14.28
N GLU A 29 -3.99 23.79 15.08
CA GLU A 29 -4.10 22.34 14.84
C GLU A 29 -4.84 22.01 13.53
N ILE A 30 -5.89 22.76 13.21
CA ILE A 30 -6.63 22.60 11.95
C ILE A 30 -5.73 22.97 10.77
N LEU A 31 -5.01 24.09 10.88
CA LEU A 31 -4.08 24.56 9.85
C LEU A 31 -2.93 23.57 9.64
N ARG A 32 -2.37 23.03 10.74
CA ARG A 32 -1.32 22.02 10.69
C ARG A 32 -1.80 20.76 9.98
N GLY A 33 -2.98 20.25 10.34
CA GLY A 33 -3.58 19.11 9.68
C GLY A 33 -3.84 19.36 8.19
N TRP A 34 -4.33 20.55 7.83
CA TRP A 34 -4.54 20.94 6.43
C TRP A 34 -3.24 21.01 5.62
N ILE A 35 -2.19 21.63 6.16
CA ILE A 35 -0.86 21.71 5.51
C ILE A 35 -0.28 20.30 5.35
N GLN A 36 -0.32 19.48 6.39
CA GLN A 36 0.17 18.10 6.35
C GLN A 36 -0.57 17.28 5.29
N TYR A 37 -1.90 17.36 5.24
CA TYR A 37 -2.71 16.70 4.22
C TYR A 37 -2.28 17.11 2.80
N HIS A 38 -2.17 18.40 2.53
CA HIS A 38 -1.77 18.88 1.20
C HIS A 38 -0.32 18.50 0.84
N MET A 39 0.57 18.45 1.82
CA MET A 39 1.94 17.98 1.64
C MET A 39 1.98 16.49 1.29
N ILE A 40 1.20 15.64 1.99
CA ILE A 40 1.07 14.22 1.68
C ILE A 40 0.53 14.02 0.26
N VAL A 41 -0.54 14.73 -0.10
CA VAL A 41 -1.12 14.67 -1.45
C VAL A 41 -0.10 15.11 -2.51
N TYR A 42 0.66 16.16 -2.24
CA TYR A 42 1.72 16.63 -3.13
C TYR A 42 2.82 15.58 -3.31
N LEU A 43 3.32 15.01 -2.21
CA LEU A 43 4.34 13.96 -2.23
C LEU A 43 3.86 12.72 -2.97
N GLN A 44 2.61 12.28 -2.74
CA GLN A 44 2.03 11.12 -3.42
C GLN A 44 1.92 11.33 -4.93
N ARG A 45 1.55 12.54 -5.38
CA ARG A 45 1.49 12.89 -6.81
C ARG A 45 2.87 12.91 -7.47
N ARG A 46 3.90 13.35 -6.76
CA ARG A 46 5.29 13.38 -7.26
C ARG A 46 5.95 11.99 -7.22
N ASN A 47 5.43 11.05 -6.41
CA ASN A 47 5.99 9.71 -6.23
C ASN A 47 4.92 8.62 -6.45
N PRO A 48 4.38 8.47 -7.68
CA PRO A 48 3.29 7.53 -7.94
C PRO A 48 3.69 6.05 -7.74
N SER A 49 4.99 5.72 -7.80
CA SER A 49 5.52 4.38 -7.54
C SER A 49 5.62 4.02 -6.05
N VAL A 50 5.43 5.00 -5.17
CA VAL A 50 5.47 4.86 -3.71
C VAL A 50 4.04 5.05 -3.21
N PRO A 51 3.18 4.01 -3.24
CA PRO A 51 1.82 4.14 -2.74
C PRO A 51 1.82 4.34 -1.22
N GLY A 52 0.72 4.88 -0.71
CA GLY A 52 0.42 4.95 0.72
C GLY A 52 1.34 5.84 1.54
N ILE A 53 1.78 6.99 1.00
CA ILE A 53 2.65 7.90 1.77
C ILE A 53 1.98 8.36 3.08
N SER A 54 0.65 8.55 3.09
CA SER A 54 -0.11 8.83 4.31
C SER A 54 0.11 7.76 5.38
N ASP A 55 0.01 6.49 4.99
CA ASP A 55 0.01 5.35 5.88
C ASP A 55 1.43 4.93 6.24
N LYS A 56 2.44 5.35 5.48
CA LYS A 56 3.84 5.29 5.91
C LYS A 56 4.15 6.25 7.05
N LEU A 57 3.45 7.40 7.10
CA LEU A 57 3.60 8.35 8.20
C LEU A 57 2.84 7.88 9.45
N TYR A 58 1.69 7.24 9.25
CA TYR A 58 0.85 6.69 10.31
C TYR A 58 0.41 5.27 9.96
N PRO A 59 1.24 4.25 10.23
CA PRO A 59 0.92 2.88 9.90
C PRO A 59 -0.39 2.44 10.58
N PRO A 60 -1.30 1.79 9.85
CA PRO A 60 -2.51 1.24 10.47
C PRO A 60 -2.10 0.19 11.51
N GLN A 61 -2.74 0.22 12.68
CA GLN A 61 -2.42 -0.68 13.79
C GLN A 61 -2.83 -2.13 13.51
N GLU A 62 -3.83 -2.35 12.65
CA GLU A 62 -4.34 -3.68 12.32
C GLU A 62 -4.63 -3.79 10.81
N ARG A 63 -4.30 -4.95 10.22
CA ARG A 63 -4.66 -5.30 8.83
C ARG A 63 -6.09 -5.83 8.77
N LYS A 64 -6.84 -5.46 7.72
CA LYS A 64 -8.28 -5.82 7.59
C LYS A 64 -8.53 -6.72 6.40
N LEU A 65 -8.01 -7.96 6.45
CA LEU A 65 -8.05 -8.89 5.31
C LEU A 65 -9.29 -9.80 5.28
N GLU A 66 -10.21 -9.71 6.24
CA GLU A 66 -11.35 -10.65 6.35
C GLU A 66 -12.28 -10.64 5.13
N LYS A 67 -12.50 -9.47 4.52
CA LYS A 67 -13.31 -9.37 3.30
C LYS A 67 -12.61 -9.99 2.09
N VAL A 68 -11.30 -9.79 1.99
CA VAL A 68 -10.46 -10.37 0.94
C VAL A 68 -10.42 -11.89 1.08
N LYS A 69 -10.25 -12.42 2.30
CA LYS A 69 -10.35 -13.85 2.59
C LYS A 69 -11.70 -14.42 2.18
N LYS A 70 -12.80 -13.74 2.53
CA LYS A 70 -14.16 -14.16 2.14
C LYS A 70 -14.35 -14.19 0.63
N TYR A 71 -13.87 -13.16 -0.07
CA TYR A 71 -13.92 -13.08 -1.52
C TYR A 71 -13.20 -14.26 -2.19
N TRP A 72 -11.97 -14.53 -1.76
CA TRP A 72 -11.17 -15.61 -2.33
C TRP A 72 -11.67 -17.01 -1.97
N LYS A 73 -12.22 -17.20 -0.76
CA LYS A 73 -12.90 -18.46 -0.40
C LYS A 73 -14.08 -18.73 -1.34
N LEU A 74 -14.91 -17.73 -1.59
CA LEU A 74 -16.02 -17.86 -2.54
C LEU A 74 -15.54 -18.20 -3.96
N LEU A 75 -14.41 -17.62 -4.41
CA LEU A 75 -13.81 -18.01 -5.69
C LEU A 75 -13.34 -19.48 -5.70
N SER A 76 -12.74 -19.95 -4.60
CA SER A 76 -12.23 -21.33 -4.49
C SER A 76 -13.32 -22.40 -4.55
N GLU A 77 -14.56 -22.05 -4.20
CA GLU A 77 -15.74 -22.92 -4.33
C GLU A 77 -16.23 -23.01 -5.78
N LEU A 78 -15.92 -22.02 -6.62
CA LEU A 78 -16.42 -21.90 -8.00
C LEU A 78 -15.44 -22.40 -9.05
N ALA A 79 -14.14 -22.37 -8.75
CA ALA A 79 -13.08 -22.81 -9.66
C ALA A 79 -11.88 -23.36 -8.88
N PRO A 80 -11.14 -24.34 -9.45
CA PRO A 80 -9.89 -24.78 -8.86
C PRO A 80 -8.85 -23.65 -8.93
N ILE A 81 -8.35 -23.25 -7.77
CA ILE A 81 -7.30 -22.24 -7.66
C ILE A 81 -5.96 -22.95 -7.47
N HIS A 82 -5.01 -22.63 -8.33
CA HIS A 82 -3.61 -23.00 -8.17
C HIS A 82 -2.88 -21.81 -7.55
N GLU A 83 -2.06 -22.05 -6.54
CA GLU A 83 -1.24 -20.97 -5.99
C GLU A 83 -0.09 -20.64 -6.96
N ILE A 84 0.48 -19.44 -6.83
CA ILE A 84 1.33 -18.86 -7.87
C ILE A 84 2.81 -19.24 -7.76
N TYR A 85 3.26 -19.81 -6.65
CA TYR A 85 4.68 -20.05 -6.36
C TYR A 85 5.13 -21.49 -6.60
N GLY A 86 4.55 -22.45 -5.89
CA GLY A 86 4.70 -23.91 -6.07
C GLY A 86 3.67 -24.61 -6.98
N GLU A 87 2.72 -23.88 -7.60
CA GLU A 87 1.71 -24.36 -8.56
C GLU A 87 0.74 -25.43 -8.04
N ASN A 88 0.76 -25.69 -6.73
CA ASN A 88 -0.10 -26.66 -6.10
C ASN A 88 -1.53 -26.15 -6.02
N ARG A 89 -2.49 -27.07 -6.15
CA ARG A 89 -3.90 -26.75 -5.91
C ARG A 89 -4.10 -26.35 -4.45
N LEU A 90 -4.77 -25.23 -4.22
CA LEU A 90 -5.10 -24.77 -2.87
C LEU A 90 -6.28 -25.57 -2.31
N ALA A 91 -6.09 -26.12 -1.11
CA ALA A 91 -7.16 -26.68 -0.30
C ALA A 91 -7.85 -25.56 0.50
N PRO A 92 -9.19 -25.55 0.62
CA PRO A 92 -9.94 -24.50 1.32
C PRO A 92 -9.49 -24.24 2.77
N GLU A 93 -8.94 -25.26 3.42
CA GLU A 93 -8.57 -25.27 4.84
C GLU A 93 -7.20 -24.62 5.10
N ASN A 94 -6.35 -24.48 4.07
CA ASN A 94 -4.98 -23.96 4.20
C ASN A 94 -4.74 -22.69 3.35
N ILE A 95 -5.69 -21.77 3.39
CA ILE A 95 -5.65 -20.52 2.64
C ILE A 95 -5.06 -19.39 3.49
N SER A 96 -4.04 -18.73 2.96
CA SER A 96 -3.48 -17.45 3.42
C SER A 96 -3.59 -16.39 2.33
N ILE A 97 -3.56 -15.12 2.72
CA ILE A 97 -3.51 -13.98 1.79
C ILE A 97 -2.09 -13.42 1.82
N ASP A 98 -1.49 -13.31 0.64
CA ASP A 98 -0.16 -12.72 0.45
C ASP A 98 -0.23 -11.46 -0.40
N HIS A 99 0.76 -10.60 -0.21
CA HIS A 99 1.01 -9.43 -1.01
C HIS A 99 2.12 -9.71 -2.02
N PHE A 100 1.83 -9.56 -3.31
CA PHE A 100 2.83 -9.80 -4.36
C PHE A 100 4.05 -8.89 -4.15
N VAL A 101 3.83 -7.58 -4.06
CA VAL A 101 4.81 -6.61 -3.53
C VAL A 101 4.62 -6.49 -2.01
N PRO A 102 5.68 -6.68 -1.18
CA PRO A 102 5.57 -6.67 0.27
C PRO A 102 4.76 -5.51 0.86
N TRP A 103 3.87 -5.84 1.80
CA TRP A 103 3.04 -4.84 2.49
C TRP A 103 3.88 -3.77 3.21
N SER A 104 5.04 -4.14 3.75
CA SER A 104 5.99 -3.20 4.35
C SER A 104 6.46 -2.11 3.38
N TYR A 105 6.38 -2.35 2.07
CA TYR A 105 6.62 -1.34 1.05
C TYR A 105 5.34 -0.61 0.62
N VAL A 106 4.24 -1.33 0.40
CA VAL A 106 2.99 -0.76 -0.14
C VAL A 106 2.18 0.03 0.91
N ALA A 107 2.35 -0.33 2.19
CA ALA A 107 1.66 0.21 3.36
C ALA A 107 0.12 0.12 3.32
N HIS A 108 -0.42 -0.69 2.41
CA HIS A 108 -1.86 -0.89 2.23
C HIS A 108 -2.19 -2.29 1.74
N ASP A 109 -3.36 -2.76 2.14
CA ASP A 109 -4.01 -3.98 1.64
C ASP A 109 -4.68 -3.67 0.29
N GLU A 110 -3.92 -3.29 -0.74
CA GLU A 110 -4.42 -3.00 -2.09
C GLU A 110 -4.86 -4.28 -2.81
N PHE A 111 -6.13 -4.35 -3.23
CA PHE A 111 -6.75 -5.55 -3.78
C PHE A 111 -6.01 -6.11 -4.99
N TRP A 112 -5.51 -5.25 -5.88
CA TRP A 112 -4.72 -5.63 -7.06
C TRP A 112 -3.33 -6.20 -6.73
N ASN A 113 -2.93 -6.21 -5.45
CA ASN A 113 -1.67 -6.74 -4.94
C ASN A 113 -1.89 -7.98 -4.05
N LEU A 114 -3.13 -8.43 -3.84
CA LEU A 114 -3.49 -9.49 -2.90
C LEU A 114 -3.90 -10.77 -3.62
N HIS A 115 -3.28 -11.90 -3.29
CA HIS A 115 -3.68 -13.20 -3.83
C HIS A 115 -3.65 -14.30 -2.76
N LEU A 116 -4.22 -15.46 -3.11
CA LEU A 116 -4.11 -16.64 -2.27
C LEU A 116 -2.74 -17.29 -2.34
N THR A 117 -2.33 -17.86 -1.22
CA THR A 117 -1.23 -18.81 -1.11
C THR A 117 -1.43 -19.67 0.15
N THR A 118 -0.45 -20.49 0.53
CA THR A 118 -0.45 -21.22 1.80
C THR A 118 0.30 -20.46 2.88
N ARG A 119 0.04 -20.76 4.16
CA ARG A 119 0.80 -20.15 5.27
C ARG A 119 2.30 -20.43 5.15
N ALA A 120 2.68 -21.64 4.77
CA ALA A 120 4.08 -22.04 4.65
C ALA A 120 4.83 -21.21 3.60
N ILE A 121 4.23 -21.04 2.41
CA ILE A 121 4.83 -20.25 1.33
C ILE A 121 4.88 -18.76 1.69
N ASN A 122 3.79 -18.22 2.23
CA ASN A 122 3.74 -16.83 2.68
C ASN A 122 4.85 -16.52 3.71
N SER A 123 5.02 -17.39 4.71
CA SER A 123 6.09 -17.26 5.70
C SER A 123 7.49 -17.36 5.09
N SER A 124 7.69 -18.23 4.09
CA SER A 124 8.97 -18.36 3.37
C SER A 124 9.31 -17.10 2.57
N LYS A 125 8.32 -16.54 1.85
CA LYS A 125 8.48 -15.30 1.10
C LYS A 125 8.72 -14.10 2.02
N SER A 126 7.99 -13.98 3.13
CA SER A 126 8.13 -12.89 4.11
C SER A 126 8.09 -11.52 3.42
N ASN A 127 9.04 -10.63 3.70
CA ASN A 127 9.17 -9.31 3.07
C ASN A 127 9.99 -9.33 1.77
N HIS A 128 10.17 -10.47 1.09
CA HIS A 128 10.92 -10.52 -0.16
C HIS A 128 10.03 -10.27 -1.39
N LEU A 129 10.68 -9.82 -2.46
CA LEU A 129 10.07 -9.66 -3.78
C LEU A 129 10.13 -10.99 -4.53
N PRO A 130 9.01 -11.54 -4.99
CA PRO A 130 9.02 -12.75 -5.80
C PRO A 130 9.72 -12.45 -7.13
N GLU A 131 10.53 -13.39 -7.65
CA GLU A 131 11.13 -13.25 -8.98
C GLU A 131 10.06 -12.91 -10.03
N TRP A 132 10.29 -11.79 -10.73
CA TRP A 132 9.27 -11.15 -11.54
C TRP A 132 8.87 -11.97 -12.75
N GLU A 133 9.84 -12.40 -13.57
CA GLU A 133 9.60 -13.13 -14.81
C GLU A 133 9.01 -14.52 -14.54
N LEU A 134 9.32 -15.13 -13.38
CA LEU A 134 8.76 -16.41 -12.97
C LEU A 134 7.32 -16.28 -12.46
N TYR A 135 7.07 -15.35 -11.53
CA TYR A 135 5.82 -15.34 -10.77
C TYR A 135 4.78 -14.32 -11.27
N PHE A 136 5.17 -13.24 -11.92
CA PHE A 136 4.20 -12.25 -12.42
C PHE A 136 3.22 -12.86 -13.45
N PRO A 137 3.64 -13.68 -14.43
CA PRO A 137 2.68 -14.29 -15.36
C PRO A 137 1.64 -15.17 -14.65
N ARG A 138 2.05 -15.89 -13.60
CA ARG A 138 1.18 -16.75 -12.79
C ARG A 138 0.21 -15.93 -11.95
N PHE A 139 0.73 -14.87 -11.31
CA PHE A 139 -0.07 -13.90 -10.56
C PHE A 139 -1.11 -13.23 -11.46
N ALA A 140 -0.73 -12.75 -12.64
CA ALA A 140 -1.64 -12.15 -13.60
C ALA A 140 -2.73 -13.13 -14.08
N GLY A 141 -2.36 -14.40 -14.31
CA GLY A 141 -3.32 -15.45 -14.66
C GLY A 141 -4.35 -15.70 -13.56
N LEU A 142 -3.90 -15.75 -12.29
CA LEU A 142 -4.79 -15.90 -11.14
C LEU A 142 -5.73 -14.70 -10.95
N GLU A 143 -5.20 -13.49 -11.05
CA GLU A 143 -5.98 -12.25 -10.99
C GLU A 143 -7.01 -12.17 -12.13
N TYR A 144 -6.64 -12.62 -13.34
CA TYR A 144 -7.57 -12.66 -14.46
C TYR A 144 -8.67 -13.70 -14.28
N LEU A 145 -8.35 -14.88 -13.72
CA LEU A 145 -9.37 -15.88 -13.35
C LEU A 145 -10.38 -15.29 -12.35
N SER A 146 -9.89 -14.61 -11.31
CA SER A 146 -10.69 -13.87 -10.33
C SER A 146 -11.60 -12.84 -11.02
N TYR A 147 -11.05 -12.03 -11.93
CA TYR A 147 -11.79 -11.07 -12.75
C TYR A 147 -12.90 -11.71 -13.59
N GLN A 148 -12.63 -12.84 -14.26
CA GLN A 148 -13.62 -13.52 -15.09
C GLN A 148 -14.79 -14.06 -14.24
N ILE A 149 -14.49 -14.68 -13.09
CA ILE A 149 -15.51 -15.23 -12.20
C ILE A 149 -16.33 -14.09 -11.58
N MET A 150 -15.71 -12.97 -11.22
CA MET A 150 -16.38 -11.76 -10.74
C MET A 150 -17.41 -11.21 -11.75
N TRP A 151 -17.08 -11.18 -13.04
CA TRP A 151 -18.05 -10.75 -14.06
C TRP A 151 -19.09 -11.83 -14.39
N LYS A 152 -18.76 -13.12 -14.22
CA LYS A 152 -19.69 -14.23 -14.46
C LYS A 152 -20.76 -14.41 -13.37
N TYR A 153 -20.41 -14.21 -12.09
CA TYR A 153 -21.31 -14.49 -10.97
C TYR A 153 -21.59 -13.24 -10.13
N GLU A 154 -22.88 -12.90 -9.97
CA GLU A 154 -23.31 -11.71 -9.24
C GLU A 154 -22.90 -11.75 -7.75
N ALA A 155 -22.95 -12.92 -7.11
CA ALA A 155 -22.53 -13.10 -5.72
C ALA A 155 -21.07 -12.67 -5.50
N VAL A 156 -20.18 -13.10 -6.40
CA VAL A 156 -18.75 -12.73 -6.39
C VAL A 156 -18.58 -11.24 -6.67
N ARG A 157 -19.31 -10.70 -7.65
CA ARG A 157 -19.31 -9.26 -7.95
C ARG A 157 -19.70 -8.41 -6.74
N ASN A 158 -20.65 -8.86 -5.95
CA ASN A 158 -21.10 -8.15 -4.75
C ASN A 158 -20.07 -8.19 -3.62
N GLU A 159 -19.38 -9.33 -3.42
CA GLU A 159 -18.26 -9.40 -2.47
C GLU A 159 -17.06 -8.58 -2.95
N PHE A 160 -16.75 -8.56 -4.26
CA PHE A 160 -15.73 -7.67 -4.83
C PHE A 160 -16.06 -6.20 -4.54
N LYS A 161 -17.29 -5.75 -4.78
CA LYS A 161 -17.71 -4.36 -4.49
C LYS A 161 -17.51 -3.99 -3.02
N ARG A 162 -17.65 -4.95 -2.09
CA ARG A 162 -17.38 -4.73 -0.66
C ARG A 162 -15.89 -4.60 -0.39
N CYS A 163 -15.06 -5.43 -1.04
CA CYS A 163 -13.60 -5.33 -0.94
C CYS A 163 -13.10 -4.02 -1.54
N ALA A 164 -13.55 -3.65 -2.74
CA ALA A 164 -13.14 -2.47 -3.47
C ALA A 164 -13.40 -1.15 -2.72
N ARG A 165 -14.38 -1.10 -1.81
CA ARG A 165 -14.62 0.10 -0.98
C ARG A 165 -13.51 0.38 0.03
N GLU A 166 -12.74 -0.64 0.40
CA GLU A 166 -11.70 -0.56 1.44
C GLU A 166 -10.30 -0.83 0.90
N HIS A 167 -10.19 -1.61 -0.17
CA HIS A 167 -8.95 -2.15 -0.70
C HIS A 167 -8.63 -1.66 -2.11
N LEU A 168 -9.35 -0.66 -2.62
CA LEU A 168 -9.06 -0.07 -3.94
C LEU A 168 -9.00 1.45 -3.81
N ASN A 169 -7.87 1.94 -3.29
CA ASN A 169 -7.75 3.36 -2.91
C ASN A 169 -7.63 4.30 -4.11
N ASN A 170 -7.19 3.79 -5.26
CA ASN A 170 -7.10 4.55 -6.50
C ASN A 170 -8.30 4.24 -7.43
N PRO A 171 -9.28 5.16 -7.57
CA PRO A 171 -10.44 4.95 -8.43
C PRO A 171 -10.09 4.77 -9.92
N GLU A 172 -8.94 5.30 -10.36
CA GLU A 172 -8.47 5.12 -11.73
C GLU A 172 -8.06 3.67 -11.99
N ILE A 173 -7.36 3.04 -11.05
CA ILE A 173 -7.03 1.60 -11.14
C ILE A 173 -8.33 0.79 -11.20
N GLY A 174 -9.32 1.14 -10.37
CA GLY A 174 -10.67 0.57 -10.42
C GLY A 174 -11.30 0.58 -11.80
N ARG A 175 -11.37 1.78 -12.40
CA ARG A 175 -11.97 1.99 -13.72
C ARG A 175 -11.19 1.34 -14.86
N ARG A 176 -9.87 1.21 -14.73
CA ARG A 176 -9.01 0.64 -15.77
C ARG A 176 -8.96 -0.89 -15.71
N LEU A 177 -8.73 -1.46 -14.53
CA LEU A 177 -8.42 -2.87 -14.33
C LEU A 177 -9.67 -3.73 -14.13
N TYR A 178 -10.72 -3.19 -13.50
CA TYR A 178 -11.92 -3.96 -13.15
C TYR A 178 -13.17 -3.57 -13.97
N ARG A 179 -13.00 -2.91 -15.13
CA ARG A 179 -14.11 -2.69 -16.08
C ARG A 179 -14.50 -3.98 -16.79
N GLU A 180 -15.76 -4.11 -17.20
CA GLU A 180 -16.23 -5.27 -17.97
C GLU A 180 -15.62 -5.31 -19.37
N GLY A 181 -15.36 -6.51 -19.89
CA GLY A 181 -14.96 -6.74 -21.28
C GLY A 181 -13.46 -6.70 -21.58
N LEU A 182 -12.60 -6.76 -20.56
CA LEU A 182 -11.15 -6.89 -20.77
C LEU A 182 -10.81 -8.32 -21.19
N GLY A 183 -9.98 -8.47 -22.23
CA GLY A 183 -9.32 -9.73 -22.56
C GLY A 183 -8.14 -10.03 -21.63
N ALA A 184 -7.65 -11.27 -21.65
CA ALA A 184 -6.57 -11.73 -20.78
C ALA A 184 -5.28 -10.90 -20.95
N GLU A 185 -4.87 -10.66 -22.20
CA GLU A 185 -3.66 -9.90 -22.53
C GLU A 185 -3.79 -8.43 -22.11
N GLU A 186 -4.94 -7.81 -22.39
CA GLU A 186 -5.21 -6.43 -21.99
C GLU A 186 -5.23 -6.27 -20.46
N PHE A 187 -5.88 -7.20 -19.75
CA PHE A 187 -5.90 -7.22 -18.28
C PHE A 187 -4.48 -7.38 -17.72
N THR A 188 -3.71 -8.34 -18.25
CA THR A 188 -2.33 -8.61 -17.82
C THR A 188 -1.44 -7.39 -18.00
N GLN A 189 -1.54 -6.72 -19.16
CA GLN A 189 -0.80 -5.50 -19.43
C GLN A 189 -1.18 -4.36 -18.48
N LYS A 190 -2.47 -4.15 -18.21
CA LYS A 190 -2.93 -3.13 -17.26
C LYS A 190 -2.49 -3.44 -15.83
N LEU A 191 -2.52 -4.71 -15.41
CA LEU A 191 -2.02 -5.13 -14.11
C LEU A 191 -0.51 -4.88 -14.02
N ARG A 192 0.25 -5.19 -15.08
CA ARG A 192 1.69 -4.91 -15.17
C ARG A 192 1.99 -3.43 -15.01
N GLU A 193 1.25 -2.56 -15.68
CA GLU A 193 1.41 -1.10 -15.57
C GLU A 193 1.15 -0.55 -14.16
N VAL A 194 0.36 -1.28 -13.35
CA VAL A 194 0.11 -0.93 -11.94
C VAL A 194 1.22 -1.49 -11.05
N VAL A 195 1.52 -2.77 -11.17
CA VAL A 195 2.38 -3.49 -10.21
C VAL A 195 3.87 -3.26 -10.48
N TYR A 196 4.29 -3.24 -11.75
CA TYR A 196 5.71 -3.22 -12.12
C TYR A 196 6.46 -1.97 -11.63
N PRO A 197 5.93 -0.73 -11.75
CA PRO A 197 6.61 0.44 -11.21
C PRO A 197 6.82 0.37 -9.69
N ILE A 198 5.85 -0.19 -8.98
CA ILE A 198 5.88 -0.36 -7.52
C ILE A 198 6.91 -1.43 -7.14
N TYR A 199 6.90 -2.56 -7.85
CA TYR A 199 7.89 -3.63 -7.71
C TYR A 199 9.32 -3.12 -7.93
N CYS A 200 9.56 -2.40 -9.03
CA CYS A 200 10.87 -1.82 -9.33
C CYS A 200 11.32 -0.84 -8.24
N SER A 201 10.40 0.00 -7.76
CA SER A 201 10.73 0.96 -6.71
C SER A 201 11.03 0.27 -5.37
N ALA A 202 10.29 -0.79 -5.01
CA ALA A 202 10.61 -1.64 -3.85
C ALA A 202 12.01 -2.26 -3.97
N LYS A 203 12.35 -2.79 -5.15
CA LYS A 203 13.66 -3.37 -5.43
C LYS A 203 14.78 -2.34 -5.26
N THR A 204 14.60 -1.12 -5.80
CA THR A 204 15.56 -0.01 -5.62
C THR A 204 15.68 0.42 -4.15
N CYS A 205 14.62 0.28 -3.35
CA CYS A 205 14.64 0.51 -1.91
C CYS A 205 15.30 -0.61 -1.08
N GLY A 206 15.88 -1.63 -1.72
CA GLY A 206 16.67 -2.67 -1.06
C GLY A 206 15.90 -3.93 -0.68
N PHE A 207 14.68 -4.12 -1.16
CA PHE A 207 13.96 -5.39 -0.99
C PHE A 207 14.61 -6.49 -1.84
N SER A 208 15.00 -7.58 -1.19
CA SER A 208 15.68 -8.72 -1.83
C SER A 208 14.71 -9.58 -2.66
N SER A 209 15.23 -10.18 -3.74
CA SER A 209 14.50 -11.17 -4.54
C SER A 209 14.32 -12.50 -3.78
N TRP A 210 13.30 -13.26 -4.15
CA TRP A 210 12.97 -14.58 -3.61
C TRP A 210 12.40 -15.49 -4.68
N GLU A 211 12.80 -16.76 -4.58
CA GLU A 211 12.29 -17.88 -5.38
C GLU A 211 11.90 -19.00 -4.42
N TYR A 212 10.79 -19.68 -4.74
CA TYR A 212 10.29 -20.78 -3.95
C TYR A 212 11.09 -22.06 -4.22
N GLU A 213 11.79 -22.54 -3.20
CA GLU A 213 12.42 -23.86 -3.24
C GLU A 213 11.37 -24.91 -2.83
N SER A 214 10.81 -25.63 -3.79
CA SER A 214 9.98 -26.78 -3.49
C SER A 214 10.88 -27.90 -2.96
N GLY A 215 10.95 -28.05 -1.63
CA GLY A 215 11.65 -29.19 -1.03
C GLY A 215 11.02 -30.50 -1.51
N GLU A 216 11.83 -31.39 -2.09
CA GLU A 216 11.50 -32.81 -2.22
C GLU A 216 11.37 -33.42 -0.82
N HIS A 217 10.24 -33.23 -0.15
CA HIS A 217 9.94 -33.96 1.08
C HIS A 217 9.28 -35.28 0.71
N GLU A 218 10.11 -36.33 0.62
CA GLU A 218 9.67 -37.71 0.82
C GLU A 218 8.88 -37.79 2.13
N SER A 219 7.78 -38.53 2.08
CA SER A 219 6.82 -38.73 3.15
C SER A 219 7.48 -39.27 4.43
N GLY A 220 7.84 -38.38 5.35
CA GLY A 220 8.10 -38.69 6.75
C GLY A 220 6.88 -38.31 7.58
N GLU A 221 6.34 -39.28 8.32
CA GLU A 221 5.18 -39.13 9.20
C GLU A 221 5.37 -37.96 10.18
N TYR A 222 4.38 -37.05 10.21
CA TYR A 222 4.35 -35.91 11.11
C TYR A 222 3.38 -36.20 12.27
N GLU A 223 3.88 -36.30 13.50
CA GLU A 223 3.05 -36.25 14.69
C GLU A 223 2.81 -34.79 15.13
N PRO A 224 1.60 -34.41 15.57
CA PRO A 224 1.30 -33.03 15.90
C PRO A 224 1.73 -32.70 17.34
N GLY A 225 2.76 -31.85 17.46
CA GLY A 225 3.08 -31.14 18.69
C GLY A 225 2.32 -29.81 18.76
N GLU A 226 1.51 -29.63 19.79
CA GLU A 226 0.87 -28.35 20.11
C GLU A 226 1.93 -27.32 20.53
N HIS A 227 2.20 -26.34 19.66
CA HIS A 227 2.90 -25.12 20.04
C HIS A 227 2.18 -23.93 19.39
N GLU A 228 1.31 -23.29 20.17
CA GLU A 228 0.93 -21.90 19.96
C GLU A 228 2.21 -21.06 20.05
N SER A 229 2.67 -20.54 18.92
CA SER A 229 3.67 -19.48 18.87
C SER A 229 3.00 -18.25 18.32
N GLY A 230 2.84 -17.26 19.20
CA GLY A 230 2.34 -15.93 18.86
C GLY A 230 3.19 -15.31 17.76
N GLU A 231 2.52 -14.61 16.86
CA GLU A 231 3.13 -13.83 15.79
C GLU A 231 4.11 -12.82 16.40
N HIS A 232 5.40 -13.13 16.33
CA HIS A 232 6.45 -12.25 16.80
C HIS A 232 6.74 -11.24 15.70
N GLU A 233 6.37 -9.99 15.97
CA GLU A 233 6.76 -8.83 15.17
C GLU A 233 8.29 -8.77 15.04
N PRO A 234 8.86 -8.71 13.82
CA PRO A 234 10.17 -8.15 13.66
C PRO A 234 9.99 -6.65 13.82
N GLY A 235 10.29 -6.16 15.02
CA GLY A 235 10.32 -4.74 15.34
C GLY A 235 11.08 -3.99 14.25
N LEU A 236 10.34 -3.22 13.45
CA LEU A 236 10.90 -2.09 12.76
C LEU A 236 11.57 -1.25 13.85
N ARG A 237 12.90 -1.26 13.90
CA ARG A 237 13.60 -0.23 14.65
C ARG A 237 13.02 1.07 14.13
N PRO A 238 12.50 1.96 15.00
CA PRO A 238 12.28 3.31 14.56
C PRO A 238 13.66 3.77 14.11
N VAL A 239 13.85 3.93 12.80
CA VAL A 239 14.82 4.91 12.34
C VAL A 239 14.36 6.14 13.09
N SER A 240 15.17 6.62 14.02
CA SER A 240 14.91 7.87 14.73
C SER A 240 14.74 8.89 13.63
N GLY A 241 13.47 9.13 13.29
CA GLY A 241 13.03 10.13 12.37
C GLY A 241 13.16 11.45 13.09
N ASP A 242 14.40 11.81 13.42
CA ASP A 242 14.85 13.17 13.24
C ASP A 242 14.88 13.42 11.73
N LEU A 243 13.70 13.35 11.11
CA LEU A 243 13.29 14.42 10.22
C LEU A 243 13.41 15.64 11.12
N LEU A 244 14.60 16.26 11.08
CA LEU A 244 14.80 17.65 11.38
C LEU A 244 13.76 18.39 10.56
N CYS A 245 12.57 18.52 11.14
CA CYS A 245 11.63 19.54 10.81
C CYS A 245 12.47 20.82 10.86
N PRO A 246 12.69 21.54 9.74
CA PRO A 246 13.37 22.82 9.81
C PRO A 246 12.45 23.90 10.42
N VAL A 247 11.54 23.49 11.30
CA VAL A 247 10.56 24.35 11.98
C VAL A 247 10.65 24.23 13.50
N ASN A 248 11.65 23.51 14.05
CA ASN A 248 12.10 23.72 15.42
C ASN A 248 12.81 25.08 15.51
N GLY A 249 12.02 26.15 15.42
CA GLY A 249 12.50 27.53 15.37
C GLY A 249 11.42 28.58 15.10
N CYS A 250 10.19 28.20 14.74
CA CYS A 250 9.09 29.16 14.68
C CYS A 250 8.42 29.31 16.05
N ALA A 251 9.17 29.81 17.04
CA ALA A 251 8.54 30.48 18.16
C ALA A 251 7.87 31.75 17.61
N PHE A 252 6.58 31.94 17.87
CA PHE A 252 5.90 33.18 17.54
C PHE A 252 6.54 34.32 18.37
N PRO A 253 7.15 35.35 17.76
CA PRO A 253 7.66 36.50 18.51
C PRO A 253 6.50 37.20 19.24
N GLU A 254 6.75 37.73 20.43
CA GLU A 254 5.75 38.43 21.27
C GLU A 254 5.34 39.79 20.69
N ASP A 255 6.06 40.28 19.70
CA ASP A 255 6.07 41.63 19.15
C ASP A 255 5.12 41.83 17.95
N GLY A 256 4.21 40.88 17.69
CA GLY A 256 3.08 41.06 16.76
C GLY A 256 3.44 41.14 15.27
N GLU A 257 4.72 41.11 14.91
CA GLU A 257 5.22 41.06 13.54
C GLU A 257 5.89 39.71 13.26
N THR A 258 5.11 38.70 12.91
CA THR A 258 5.70 37.41 12.53
C THR A 258 6.05 37.40 11.04
N LEU A 259 7.36 37.44 10.76
CA LEU A 259 7.93 37.32 9.42
C LEU A 259 8.24 35.84 9.14
N PHE A 260 7.62 35.27 8.11
CA PHE A 260 7.90 33.90 7.67
C PHE A 260 8.55 33.90 6.28
N LYS A 261 9.56 33.05 6.07
CA LYS A 261 10.19 32.85 4.75
C LYS A 261 9.31 32.00 3.84
N VAL A 262 9.26 32.36 2.56
CA VAL A 262 8.51 31.63 1.54
C VAL A 262 9.47 30.67 0.81
N ALA A 263 9.14 29.39 0.74
CA ALA A 263 9.79 28.43 -0.14
C ALA A 263 9.11 28.48 -1.52
N GLU A 264 9.86 28.75 -2.59
CA GLU A 264 9.31 28.78 -3.96
C GLU A 264 9.09 27.38 -4.55
N ARG A 265 8.17 27.34 -5.52
CA ARG A 265 7.82 26.17 -6.32
C ARG A 265 8.83 25.95 -7.46
N GLU A 266 9.36 24.74 -7.57
CA GLU A 266 9.88 24.18 -8.83
C GLU A 266 8.78 23.40 -9.60
#